data_AF-A0A7V9D0L6-F1
#
_entry.id   AF-A0A7V9D0L6-F1
#
_cell.length_a   1.000
_cell.length_b   1.000
_cell.length_c   1.000
_cell.angle_alpha   90.00
_cell.angle_beta   90.00
_cell.angle_gamma   90.00
#
_symmetry.space_group_name_H-M   'P 1'
#
loop_
_entity.id
_entity.type
_entity.pdbx_description
1 polymer ?
#
loop_
_entity_poly.entity_id
_entity_poly.type
_entity_poly.pdbx_seq_one_letter_code
_entity_poly.pdbx_strand_id
1 'polypeptide(L)'
;SEDVLLLPNNPNVIMSAKKAAEGAKKRVTVLPTRSAPQGMVAALAYVPDAPLKENEEAMQAAIQGVPYLEVTRAIRDAEVDGVHVTQGEYIALVNDRLVNSCPGLAETLLAGLEHADVASRELLTLYRGADASGEETERVAERVRERWPEIEVQVQFGGQPHYIFVGSLE
;
A
#
# COMPACT_ATOMS: atom_id res chain seq x y z
N SER A 1 -14.75 -20.81 15.43
CA SER A 1 -14.55 -19.49 16.04
C SER A 1 -15.73 -18.59 15.71
N GLU A 2 -16.26 -17.89 16.72
CA GLU A 2 -17.31 -16.86 16.59
C GLU A 2 -16.72 -15.47 16.25
N ASP A 3 -15.40 -15.36 16.30
CA ASP A 3 -14.67 -14.10 16.10
C ASP A 3 -14.08 -14.00 14.70
N VAL A 4 -14.16 -12.82 14.12
CA VAL A 4 -13.64 -12.49 12.79
C VAL A 4 -12.87 -11.17 12.88
N LEU A 5 -11.63 -11.17 12.41
CA LEU A 5 -10.86 -9.96 12.13
C LEU A 5 -11.00 -9.64 10.64
N LEU A 6 -11.54 -8.47 10.32
CA LEU A 6 -11.76 -7.99 8.96
C LEU A 6 -10.73 -6.93 8.59
N LEU A 7 -10.02 -7.14 7.47
CA LEU A 7 -8.99 -6.26 6.92
C LEU A 7 -9.51 -5.61 5.62
N PRO A 8 -10.00 -4.35 5.65
CA PRO A 8 -10.63 -3.72 4.49
C PRO A 8 -9.66 -3.43 3.33
N ASN A 9 -8.39 -3.17 3.64
CA ASN A 9 -7.30 -2.93 2.68
C ASN A 9 -7.55 -1.79 1.68
N ASN A 10 -8.52 -0.92 1.96
CA ASN A 10 -8.83 0.27 1.17
C ASN A 10 -9.57 1.27 2.06
N PRO A 11 -9.11 2.54 2.15
CA PRO A 11 -9.68 3.53 3.06
C PRO A 11 -11.16 3.83 2.78
N ASN A 12 -11.58 3.75 1.51
CA ASN A 12 -12.93 4.10 1.07
C ASN A 12 -13.99 3.09 1.52
N VAL A 13 -13.58 1.87 1.90
CA VAL A 13 -14.50 0.80 2.33
C VAL A 13 -14.47 0.55 3.84
N ILE A 14 -13.58 1.18 4.61
CA ILE A 14 -13.48 0.99 6.07
C ILE A 14 -14.81 1.29 6.76
N MET A 15 -15.47 2.40 6.39
CA MET A 15 -16.76 2.76 6.98
C MET A 15 -17.87 1.76 6.62
N SER A 16 -17.86 1.25 5.39
CA SER A 16 -18.80 0.22 4.94
C SER A 16 -18.55 -1.10 5.68
N ALA A 17 -17.29 -1.48 5.89
CA ALA A 17 -16.89 -2.66 6.66
C ALA A 17 -17.36 -2.58 8.12
N LYS A 18 -17.20 -1.41 8.77
CA LYS A 18 -17.71 -1.18 10.14
C LYS A 18 -19.23 -1.32 10.21
N LYS A 19 -19.97 -0.72 9.28
CA LYS A 19 -21.43 -0.87 9.21
C LYS A 19 -21.87 -2.33 8.99
N ALA A 20 -21.15 -3.07 8.15
CA ALA A 20 -21.42 -4.48 7.92
C ALA A 20 -21.17 -5.33 9.18
N ALA A 21 -20.14 -4.98 9.96
CA ALA A 21 -19.82 -5.65 11.22
C ALA A 21 -20.94 -5.48 12.27
N GLU A 22 -21.55 -4.29 12.37
CA GLU A 22 -22.68 -4.03 13.29
C GLU A 22 -23.89 -4.94 13.04
N GLY A 23 -24.13 -5.33 11.78
CA GLY A 23 -25.23 -6.22 11.38
C GLY A 23 -24.87 -7.70 11.31
N ALA A 24 -23.62 -8.07 11.63
CA ALA A 24 -23.15 -9.44 11.51
C ALA A 24 -23.66 -10.33 12.65
N LYS A 25 -23.94 -11.60 12.34
CA LYS A 25 -24.27 -12.62 13.37
C LYS A 25 -23.07 -13.01 14.24
N LYS A 26 -21.86 -12.83 13.70
CA LYS A 26 -20.58 -13.12 14.36
C LYS A 26 -20.01 -11.85 14.98
N ARG A 27 -19.07 -12.00 15.93
CA ARG A 27 -18.31 -10.87 16.47
C ARG A 27 -17.23 -10.48 15.46
N VAL A 28 -17.44 -9.36 14.77
CA VAL A 28 -16.52 -8.87 13.73
C VAL A 28 -15.79 -7.63 14.26
N THR A 29 -14.47 -7.71 14.34
CA THR A 29 -13.59 -6.58 14.63
C THR A 29 -12.96 -6.11 13.32
N VAL A 30 -13.10 -4.82 13.00
CA VAL A 30 -12.54 -4.22 11.78
C VAL A 30 -11.22 -3.53 12.11
N LEU A 31 -10.12 -4.11 11.64
CA LEU A 31 -8.81 -3.45 11.70
C LEU A 31 -8.69 -2.48 10.53
N PRO A 32 -8.32 -1.20 10.74
CA PRO A 32 -8.44 -0.15 9.74
C PRO A 32 -7.29 -0.17 8.70
N THR A 33 -7.01 -1.34 8.10
CA THR A 33 -6.00 -1.47 7.04
C THR A 33 -6.43 -0.68 5.81
N ARG A 34 -5.49 0.08 5.24
CA ARG A 34 -5.76 1.05 4.16
C ARG A 34 -5.26 0.57 2.81
N SER A 35 -4.34 -0.40 2.79
CA SER A 35 -3.81 -1.00 1.58
C SER A 35 -3.66 -2.51 1.74
N ALA A 36 -3.49 -3.22 0.62
CA ALA A 36 -3.26 -4.67 0.64
C ALA A 36 -1.96 -5.06 1.39
N PRO A 37 -0.82 -4.35 1.24
CA PRO A 37 0.37 -4.62 2.05
C PRO A 37 0.12 -4.47 3.55
N GLN A 38 -0.59 -3.43 4.00
CA GLN A 38 -0.95 -3.30 5.41
C GLN A 38 -1.80 -4.48 5.88
N GLY A 39 -2.71 -4.98 5.04
CA GLY A 39 -3.44 -6.22 5.31
C GLY A 39 -2.54 -7.44 5.49
N MET A 40 -1.51 -7.58 4.66
CA MET A 40 -0.55 -8.67 4.75
C MET A 40 0.26 -8.59 6.05
N VAL A 41 0.82 -7.41 6.35
CA VAL A 41 1.57 -7.18 7.59
C VAL A 41 0.72 -7.47 8.82
N ALA A 42 -0.55 -7.01 8.82
CA ALA A 42 -1.49 -7.35 9.87
C ALA A 42 -1.68 -8.86 9.99
N ALA A 43 -1.91 -9.57 8.87
CA ALA A 43 -2.11 -11.01 8.88
C ALA A 43 -0.88 -11.80 9.37
N LEU A 44 0.34 -11.32 9.09
CA LEU A 44 1.59 -11.93 9.59
C LEU A 44 1.76 -11.76 11.10
N ALA A 45 1.22 -10.69 11.68
CA ALA A 45 1.23 -10.45 13.13
C ALA A 45 0.16 -11.26 13.88
N TYR A 46 -0.72 -11.99 13.18
CA TYR A 46 -1.77 -12.80 13.81
C TYR A 46 -1.22 -14.07 14.46
N VAL A 47 -1.61 -14.31 15.71
CA VAL A 47 -1.24 -15.48 16.51
C VAL A 47 -2.48 -16.36 16.73
N PRO A 48 -2.55 -17.56 16.13
CA PRO A 48 -3.76 -18.40 16.12
C PRO A 48 -4.39 -18.70 17.48
N ASP A 49 -3.57 -18.88 18.53
CA ASP A 49 -4.01 -19.29 19.86
C ASP A 49 -4.12 -18.11 20.85
N ALA A 50 -3.83 -16.88 20.42
CA ALA A 50 -3.93 -15.70 21.27
C ALA A 50 -5.38 -15.19 21.38
N PRO A 51 -5.77 -14.59 22.54
CA PRO A 51 -7.05 -13.91 22.67
C PRO A 51 -7.29 -12.87 21.57
N LEU A 52 -8.55 -12.71 21.15
CA LEU A 52 -8.92 -11.76 20.08
C LEU A 52 -8.34 -10.36 20.31
N LYS A 53 -8.41 -9.86 21.54
CA LYS A 53 -7.92 -8.53 21.90
C LYS A 53 -6.40 -8.39 21.75
N GLU A 54 -5.65 -9.43 22.11
CA GLU A 54 -4.19 -9.44 21.95
C GLU A 54 -3.82 -9.47 20.45
N ASN A 55 -4.54 -10.26 19.66
CA ASN A 55 -4.41 -10.24 18.20
C ASN A 55 -4.75 -8.85 17.61
N GLU A 56 -5.85 -8.23 18.04
CA GLU A 56 -6.23 -6.89 17.59
C GLU A 56 -5.12 -5.87 17.88
N GLU A 57 -4.60 -5.84 19.12
CA GLU A 57 -3.53 -4.94 19.53
C GLU A 57 -2.23 -5.19 18.75
N ALA A 58 -1.81 -6.45 18.60
CA ALA A 58 -0.59 -6.82 17.88
C ALA A 58 -0.68 -6.48 16.39
N MET A 59 -1.78 -6.84 15.73
CA MET A 59 -2.01 -6.54 14.32
C MET A 59 -2.14 -5.04 14.06
N GLN A 60 -2.76 -4.30 14.99
CA GLN A 60 -2.86 -2.84 14.90
C GLN A 60 -1.50 -2.17 15.07
N ALA A 61 -0.67 -2.65 15.99
CA ALA A 61 0.70 -2.16 16.13
C ALA A 61 1.54 -2.43 14.87
N ALA A 62 1.38 -3.61 14.26
CA ALA A 62 2.12 -3.99 13.06
C ALA A 62 1.83 -3.07 11.86
N ILE A 63 0.59 -2.59 11.71
CA ILE A 63 0.24 -1.66 10.62
C ILE A 63 0.59 -0.19 10.93
N GLN A 64 0.78 0.15 12.21
CA GLN A 64 1.22 1.48 12.65
C GLN A 64 2.74 1.61 12.53
N GLY A 65 3.25 1.76 11.31
CA GLY A 65 4.68 1.93 11.11
C GLY A 65 5.18 1.56 9.72
N VAL A 66 4.32 0.94 8.91
CA VAL A 66 4.61 0.54 7.53
C VAL A 66 3.99 1.57 6.58
N PRO A 67 4.79 2.53 6.05
CA PRO A 67 4.35 3.33 4.93
C PRO A 67 4.03 2.40 3.76
N TYR A 68 3.00 2.77 3.02
CA TYR A 68 2.75 2.15 1.74
C TYR A 68 2.70 3.22 0.67
N LEU A 69 3.07 2.79 -0.52
CA LEU A 69 3.13 3.62 -1.71
C LEU A 69 2.22 3.04 -2.78
N GLU A 70 1.56 3.89 -3.54
CA GLU A 70 0.75 3.49 -4.68
C GLU A 70 1.14 4.33 -5.90
N VAL A 71 1.29 3.70 -7.06
CA VAL A 71 1.48 4.39 -8.34
C VAL A 71 0.34 4.03 -9.27
N THR A 72 -0.33 5.04 -9.80
CA THR A 72 -1.41 4.88 -10.78
C THR A 72 -1.38 6.02 -11.81
N ARG A 73 -2.38 6.07 -12.70
CA ARG A 73 -2.54 7.14 -13.69
C ARG A 73 -3.64 8.10 -13.29
N ALA A 74 -3.39 9.38 -13.49
CA ALA A 74 -4.39 10.42 -13.35
C ALA A 74 -5.48 10.29 -14.42
N ILE A 75 -6.74 10.30 -14.01
CA ILE A 75 -7.89 10.20 -14.92
C ILE A 75 -8.46 11.57 -15.33
N ARG A 76 -8.01 12.64 -14.69
CA ARG A 76 -8.43 14.02 -14.92
C ARG A 76 -7.39 14.99 -14.39
N ASP A 77 -7.44 16.23 -14.86
CA ASP A 77 -6.68 17.32 -14.27
C ASP A 77 -7.22 17.67 -12.87
N ALA A 78 -6.33 17.96 -11.93
CA ALA A 78 -6.70 18.37 -10.58
C ALA A 78 -5.53 19.08 -9.87
N GLU A 79 -5.86 19.74 -8.77
CA GLU A 79 -4.87 20.14 -7.76
C GLU A 79 -5.27 19.45 -6.45
N VAL A 80 -4.39 18.60 -5.93
CA VAL A 80 -4.64 17.79 -4.72
C VAL A 80 -3.39 17.86 -3.87
N ASP A 81 -3.54 18.14 -2.57
CA ASP A 81 -2.41 18.27 -1.63
C ASP A 81 -1.33 19.28 -2.07
N GLY A 82 -1.71 20.29 -2.88
CA GLY A 82 -0.79 21.26 -3.46
C GLY A 82 0.03 20.76 -4.65
N VAL A 83 -0.24 19.54 -5.14
CA VAL A 83 0.36 18.96 -6.34
C VAL A 83 -0.59 19.17 -7.52
N HIS A 84 -0.08 19.77 -8.60
CA HIS A 84 -0.78 19.85 -9.86
C HIS A 84 -0.70 18.50 -10.59
N VAL A 85 -1.86 17.97 -10.95
CA VAL A 85 -2.01 16.69 -11.63
C VAL A 85 -2.53 16.95 -13.04
N THR A 86 -1.82 16.44 -14.04
CA THR A 86 -2.29 16.43 -15.42
C THR A 86 -2.86 15.07 -15.78
N GLN A 87 -4.00 15.03 -16.46
CA GLN A 87 -4.61 13.81 -16.93
C GLN A 87 -3.62 12.96 -17.75
N GLY A 88 -3.56 11.67 -17.45
CA GLY A 88 -2.70 10.69 -18.12
C GLY A 88 -1.31 10.54 -17.51
N GLU A 89 -0.85 11.50 -16.70
CA GLU A 89 0.39 11.39 -15.94
C GLU A 89 0.33 10.25 -14.91
N TYR A 90 1.50 9.77 -14.53
CA TYR A 90 1.62 8.89 -13.39
C TYR A 90 1.60 9.74 -12.12
N ILE A 91 0.92 9.22 -11.11
CA ILE A 91 0.83 9.83 -9.79
C ILE A 91 1.33 8.88 -8.73
N ALA A 92 2.02 9.41 -7.73
CA ALA A 92 2.44 8.67 -6.55
C ALA A 92 1.63 9.11 -5.33
N LEU A 93 1.11 8.13 -4.60
CA LEU A 93 0.49 8.33 -3.30
C LEU A 93 1.33 7.65 -2.22
N VAL A 94 1.55 8.33 -1.10
CA VAL A 94 2.18 7.76 0.09
C VAL A 94 1.21 7.93 1.25
N ASN A 95 0.77 6.82 1.85
CA ASN A 95 -0.24 6.84 2.91
C ASN A 95 -1.49 7.67 2.53
N ASP A 96 -2.03 7.43 1.33
CA ASP A 96 -3.14 8.16 0.69
C ASP A 96 -2.91 9.62 0.34
N ARG A 97 -1.73 10.19 0.60
CA ARG A 97 -1.41 11.57 0.22
C ARG A 97 -0.77 11.59 -1.15
N LEU A 98 -1.28 12.45 -2.03
CA LEU A 98 -0.67 12.67 -3.32
C LEU A 98 0.64 13.44 -3.13
N VAL A 99 1.77 12.85 -3.54
CA VAL A 99 3.10 13.46 -3.33
C VAL A 99 3.79 13.85 -4.63
N ASN A 100 3.40 13.28 -5.77
CA ASN A 100 3.99 13.59 -7.06
C ASN A 100 3.04 13.29 -8.22
N SER A 101 3.16 14.08 -9.30
CA SER A 101 2.56 13.82 -10.62
C SER A 101 3.60 14.12 -11.69
N CYS A 102 3.89 13.16 -12.57
CA CYS A 102 4.72 13.42 -13.75
C CYS A 102 4.53 12.39 -14.88
N PRO A 103 5.03 12.66 -16.10
CA PRO A 103 4.84 11.77 -17.25
C PRO A 103 5.60 10.45 -17.18
N GLY A 104 6.60 10.32 -16.30
CA GLY A 104 7.50 9.16 -16.22
C GLY A 104 7.17 8.24 -15.06
N LEU A 105 7.02 6.93 -15.33
CA LEU A 105 6.66 5.94 -14.31
C LEU A 105 7.76 5.78 -13.24
N ALA A 106 9.01 5.66 -13.69
CA ALA A 106 10.14 5.49 -12.81
C ALA A 106 10.38 6.75 -11.96
N GLU A 107 10.33 7.93 -12.58
CA GLU A 107 10.46 9.21 -11.89
C GLU A 107 9.37 9.36 -10.82
N THR A 108 8.14 8.95 -11.13
CA THR A 108 7.03 8.96 -10.18
C THR A 108 7.26 8.02 -9.01
N LEU A 109 7.71 6.79 -9.26
CA LEU A 109 8.02 5.84 -8.19
C LEU A 109 9.16 6.36 -7.30
N LEU A 110 10.27 6.81 -7.89
CA LEU A 110 11.43 7.32 -7.15
C LEU A 110 11.04 8.53 -6.29
N ALA A 111 10.26 9.47 -6.83
CA ALA A 111 9.79 10.62 -6.07
C ALA A 111 8.86 10.21 -4.90
N GLY A 112 7.99 9.22 -5.11
CA GLY A 112 7.16 8.67 -4.04
C GLY A 112 7.96 7.98 -2.95
N LEU A 113 8.98 7.19 -3.33
CA LEU A 113 9.87 6.49 -2.39
C LEU A 113 10.70 7.47 -1.55
N GLU A 114 11.19 8.56 -2.14
CA GLU A 114 11.86 9.64 -1.41
C GLU A 114 10.93 10.27 -0.36
N HIS A 115 9.68 10.56 -0.72
CA HIS A 115 8.68 11.07 0.23
C HIS A 115 8.30 10.05 1.33
N ALA A 116 8.42 8.76 1.04
CA ALA A 116 8.20 7.68 2.00
C ALA A 116 9.42 7.40 2.89
N ASP A 117 10.50 8.19 2.75
CA ASP A 117 11.76 8.02 3.46
C ASP A 117 12.35 6.61 3.28
N VAL A 118 12.37 6.12 2.03
CA VAL A 118 12.85 4.77 1.71
C VAL A 118 14.29 4.52 2.20
N ALA A 119 15.11 5.55 2.30
CA ALA A 119 16.51 5.43 2.75
C ALA A 119 16.65 5.01 4.22
N SER A 120 15.59 5.15 5.04
CA SER A 120 15.57 4.67 6.43
C SER A 120 14.96 3.27 6.59
N ARG A 121 14.71 2.57 5.47
CA ARG A 121 14.04 1.27 5.40
C ARG A 121 15.00 0.16 5.04
N GLU A 122 14.63 -1.06 5.39
CA GLU A 122 15.41 -2.26 5.10
C GLU A 122 14.90 -2.95 3.83
N LEU A 123 13.58 -2.93 3.61
CA LEU A 123 12.93 -3.65 2.52
C LEU A 123 11.87 -2.82 1.81
N LEU A 124 11.95 -2.81 0.48
CA LEU A 124 10.86 -2.42 -0.42
C LEU A 124 10.31 -3.67 -1.10
N THR A 125 9.04 -3.99 -0.83
CA THR A 125 8.30 -4.97 -1.63
C THR A 125 7.38 -4.25 -2.60
N LEU A 126 7.64 -4.38 -3.91
CA LEU A 126 6.87 -3.77 -4.99
C LEU A 126 5.93 -4.80 -5.65
N TYR A 127 4.63 -4.61 -5.46
CA TYR A 127 3.57 -5.41 -6.07
C TYR A 127 3.12 -4.80 -7.40
N ARG A 128 3.43 -5.48 -8.49
CA ARG A 128 3.06 -5.11 -9.86
C ARG A 128 1.60 -5.42 -10.18
N GLY A 129 0.90 -4.45 -10.78
CA GLY A 129 -0.49 -4.58 -11.22
C GLY A 129 -0.69 -5.51 -12.41
N ALA A 130 -1.96 -5.81 -12.71
CA ALA A 130 -2.34 -6.74 -13.80
C ALA A 130 -1.82 -6.28 -15.18
N ASP A 131 -1.94 -4.97 -15.45
CA ASP A 131 -1.64 -4.40 -16.77
C ASP A 131 -0.19 -3.88 -16.89
N ALA A 132 0.60 -3.95 -15.82
CA ALA A 132 1.97 -3.46 -15.80
C ALA A 132 2.94 -4.50 -16.40
N SER A 133 3.81 -4.07 -17.32
CA SER A 133 4.80 -4.96 -17.94
C SER A 133 5.84 -5.44 -16.93
N GLY A 134 6.18 -6.73 -16.98
CA GLY A 134 7.22 -7.30 -16.11
C GLY A 134 8.60 -6.76 -16.43
N GLU A 135 8.90 -6.56 -17.72
CA GLU A 135 10.15 -5.97 -18.18
C GLU A 135 10.28 -4.50 -17.75
N GLU A 136 9.21 -3.72 -17.91
CA GLU A 136 9.20 -2.32 -17.45
C GLU A 136 9.35 -2.24 -15.93
N THR A 137 8.66 -3.12 -15.21
CA THR A 137 8.74 -3.17 -13.74
C THR A 137 10.15 -3.50 -13.27
N GLU A 138 10.81 -4.48 -13.87
CA GLU A 138 12.18 -4.83 -13.49
C GLU A 138 13.14 -3.68 -13.80
N ARG A 139 12.98 -3.01 -14.96
CA ARG A 139 13.75 -1.79 -15.28
C ARG A 139 13.57 -0.68 -14.25
N VAL A 140 12.34 -0.48 -13.77
CA VAL A 140 12.08 0.51 -12.73
C VAL A 140 12.68 0.06 -11.39
N ALA A 141 12.57 -1.21 -11.02
CA ALA A 141 13.15 -1.77 -9.80
C ALA A 141 14.68 -1.64 -9.77
N GLU A 142 15.36 -1.89 -10.89
CA GLU A 142 16.81 -1.67 -11.02
C GLU A 142 17.18 -0.21 -10.75
N ARG A 143 16.42 0.77 -11.26
CA ARG A 143 16.66 2.19 -10.92
C ARG A 143 16.51 2.49 -9.44
N VAL A 144 15.62 1.78 -8.74
CA VAL A 144 15.49 1.89 -7.28
C VAL A 144 16.74 1.33 -6.60
N ARG A 145 17.20 0.14 -6.99
CA ARG A 145 18.42 -0.50 -6.46
C ARG A 145 19.67 0.34 -6.70
N GLU A 146 19.79 0.96 -7.87
CA GLU A 146 20.90 1.88 -8.19
C GLU A 146 20.87 3.14 -7.32
N ARG A 147 19.68 3.66 -7.03
CA ARG A 147 19.50 4.91 -6.26
C ARG A 147 19.71 4.69 -4.76
N TRP A 148 19.24 3.55 -4.23
CA TRP A 148 19.36 3.17 -2.82
C TRP A 148 19.93 1.74 -2.74
N PRO A 149 21.27 1.57 -2.78
CA PRO A 149 21.89 0.24 -2.81
C PRO A 149 21.79 -0.54 -1.49
N GLU A 150 21.48 0.16 -0.40
CA GLU A 150 21.39 -0.43 0.95
C GLU A 150 20.02 -1.06 1.24
N ILE A 151 18.99 -0.79 0.41
CA ILE A 151 17.66 -1.37 0.60
C ILE A 151 17.51 -2.65 -0.23
N GLU A 152 16.88 -3.67 0.36
CA GLU A 152 16.46 -4.83 -0.42
C GLU A 152 15.22 -4.48 -1.25
N VAL A 153 15.24 -4.79 -2.55
CA VAL A 153 14.10 -4.54 -3.46
C VAL A 153 13.57 -5.86 -4.02
N GLN A 154 12.37 -6.22 -3.58
CA GLN A 154 11.63 -7.38 -4.06
C GLN A 154 10.50 -6.95 -5.00
N VAL A 155 10.31 -7.69 -6.09
CA VAL A 155 9.21 -7.49 -7.02
C VAL A 155 8.30 -8.71 -6.99
N GLN A 156 7.01 -8.48 -6.77
CA GLN A 156 5.99 -9.52 -6.75
C GLN A 156 4.88 -9.18 -7.74
N PHE A 157 4.24 -10.19 -8.33
CA PHE A 157 3.02 -9.96 -9.10
C PHE A 157 1.83 -9.85 -8.15
N GLY A 158 1.26 -8.64 -8.02
CA GLY A 158 0.09 -8.38 -7.18
C GLY A 158 -1.24 -8.50 -7.94
N GLY A 159 -1.23 -8.25 -9.26
CA GLY A 159 -2.40 -8.47 -10.12
C GLY A 159 -3.57 -7.51 -9.89
N GLN A 160 -3.38 -6.44 -9.11
CA GLN A 160 -4.42 -5.44 -8.91
C GLN A 160 -4.74 -4.68 -10.21
N PRO A 161 -6.03 -4.36 -10.47
CA PRO A 161 -6.45 -3.81 -11.78
C PRO A 161 -6.26 -2.30 -11.95
N HIS A 162 -6.17 -1.53 -10.86
CA HIS A 162 -6.18 -0.06 -10.92
C HIS A 162 -4.86 0.61 -10.55
N TYR A 163 -3.92 -0.13 -9.97
CA TYR A 163 -2.63 0.38 -9.55
C TYR A 163 -1.53 -0.32 -10.31
N ILE A 164 -0.62 0.46 -10.88
CA ILE A 164 0.56 -0.04 -11.57
C ILE A 164 1.50 -0.66 -10.55
N PHE A 165 1.71 0.05 -9.45
CA PHE A 165 2.48 -0.43 -8.31
C PHE A 165 1.74 -0.19 -7.00
N VAL A 166 1.88 -1.14 -6.10
CA VAL A 166 1.64 -0.97 -4.67
C VAL A 166 2.93 -1.38 -3.95
N GLY A 167 3.45 -0.55 -3.06
CA GLY A 167 4.69 -0.76 -2.34
C GLY A 167 4.47 -0.92 -0.83
N SER A 168 5.16 -1.88 -0.22
CA SER A 168 5.35 -1.98 1.24
C SER A 168 6.75 -1.48 1.58
N LEU A 169 6.87 -0.59 2.57
CA LEU A 169 8.15 -0.13 3.09
C LEU A 169 8.29 -0.57 4.55
N GLU A 170 9.28 -1.40 4.82
CA GLU A 170 9.57 -1.97 6.15
C GLU A 170 10.85 -1.37 6.71
#